data_AF-A0A4R9LXW9-F1
#
_entry.id   AF-A0A4R9LXW9-F1
#
_cell.length_a   1.000
_cell.length_b   1.000
_cell.length_c   1.000
_cell.angle_alpha   90.00
_cell.angle_beta   90.00
_cell.angle_gamma   90.00
#
_symmetry.space_group_name_H-M   'P 1'
#
loop_
_entity.id
_entity.type
_entity.pdbx_description
1 polymer ?
#
loop_
_entity_poly.entity_id
_entity_poly.type
_entity_poly.pdbx_seq_one_letter_code
_entity_poly.pdbx_strand_id
1 'polypeptide(L)'
;MFCFSLYADEAKEHFELYLKTKIPTTKLKDSHYKETINPSSDEDAIESEFEFYIKKCTNKKIVSLSKILKPFSSIDSLIYLKNCSEPGQEQKIKQKLFEIIQFPKLEILETEIQNPEIKKIAEEILPLWEDRVYVFSNFYDPHTLVWYGKEKGFTEEINRIVYKDMPEHRKKTMLLRIKEDLLLSNQQIYHIYSYSTQSPWNEKNLLSENKRAEGYYLKIMDEWGKDPTFPSEKKQQLQELSNCITALGNQEKKFRLLGFYGFFTQYGTFTKESDPEEEATVQFLRKNIYHSAHFERRWLEIRNSCLKQQSLP
;
A
#
# COMPACT_ATOMS: atom_id res chain seq x y z
N MET A 1 -20.65 10.04 -0.94
CA MET A 1 -20.36 11.46 -0.64
C MET A 1 -20.38 11.60 0.87
N PHE A 2 -19.20 11.66 1.51
CA PHE A 2 -19.08 11.60 2.97
C PHE A 2 -19.39 12.98 3.59
N CYS A 3 -20.30 13.03 4.56
CA CYS A 3 -20.56 14.23 5.36
C CYS A 3 -19.40 14.49 6.35
N PHE A 4 -18.27 14.97 5.84
CA PHE A 4 -17.16 15.46 6.67
C PHE A 4 -17.50 16.80 7.39
N SER A 5 -18.63 17.42 7.08
CA SER A 5 -18.98 18.76 7.59
C SER A 5 -19.26 18.80 9.10
N LEU A 6 -19.55 17.67 9.74
CA LEU A 6 -19.82 17.60 11.18
C LEU A 6 -18.55 17.49 12.05
N TYR A 7 -17.38 17.23 11.44
CA TYR A 7 -16.11 17.02 12.15
C TYR A 7 -14.93 17.80 11.55
N ALA A 8 -15.18 18.80 10.70
CA ALA A 8 -14.12 19.46 9.93
C ALA A 8 -13.00 20.06 10.81
N ASP A 9 -13.37 20.70 11.93
CA ASP A 9 -12.41 21.31 12.85
C ASP A 9 -11.65 20.24 13.67
N GLU A 10 -12.35 19.25 14.23
CA GLU A 10 -11.72 18.14 14.95
C GLU A 10 -10.80 17.29 14.05
N ALA A 11 -11.19 17.07 12.80
CA ALA A 11 -10.41 16.31 11.84
C ALA A 11 -9.12 17.02 11.44
N LYS A 12 -9.14 18.36 11.40
CA LYS A 12 -7.94 19.17 11.20
C LYS A 12 -7.00 19.06 12.40
N GLU A 13 -7.50 19.24 13.62
CA GLU A 13 -6.70 19.12 14.84
C GLU A 13 -6.06 17.73 14.99
N HIS A 14 -6.79 16.66 14.67
CA HIS A 14 -6.24 15.31 14.70
C HIS A 14 -5.16 15.07 13.65
N PHE A 15 -5.27 15.68 12.47
CA PHE A 15 -4.21 15.60 11.45
C PHE A 15 -2.97 16.39 11.88
N GLU A 16 -3.13 17.58 12.46
CA GLU A 16 -2.03 18.35 13.02
C GLU A 16 -1.33 17.61 14.18
N LEU A 17 -2.10 16.91 15.02
CA LEU A 17 -1.56 16.04 16.06
C LEU A 17 -0.80 14.85 15.47
N TYR A 18 -1.32 14.23 14.40
CA TYR A 18 -0.59 13.20 13.66
C TYR A 18 0.73 13.74 13.08
N LEU A 19 0.74 14.93 12.48
CA LEU A 19 1.98 15.52 11.94
C LEU A 19 3.06 15.70 13.01
N LYS A 20 2.67 15.95 14.27
CA LYS A 20 3.58 16.08 15.42
C LYS A 20 4.01 14.74 16.01
N THR A 21 3.08 13.81 16.17
CA THR A 21 3.32 12.56 16.92
C THR A 21 3.72 11.39 16.02
N LYS A 22 3.32 11.42 14.75
CA LYS A 22 3.41 10.32 13.79
C LYS A 22 2.70 9.05 14.28
N ILE A 23 1.67 9.22 15.10
CA ILE A 23 0.87 8.13 15.66
C ILE A 23 -0.54 8.23 15.07
N PRO A 24 -0.96 7.27 14.23
CA PRO A 24 -2.30 7.26 13.70
C PRO A 24 -3.31 6.86 14.78
N THR A 25 -4.41 7.60 14.90
CA THR A 25 -5.46 7.35 15.89
C THR A 25 -6.80 7.11 15.22
N THR A 26 -7.63 6.26 15.81
CA THR A 26 -8.97 5.96 15.31
C THR A 26 -10.00 6.72 16.13
N LYS A 27 -11.01 7.28 15.46
CA LYS A 27 -12.10 8.09 16.05
C LYS A 27 -13.48 7.47 15.82
N LEU A 28 -13.51 6.19 15.44
CA LEU A 28 -14.74 5.42 15.27
C LEU A 28 -15.40 5.16 16.61
N LYS A 29 -16.71 5.42 16.66
CA LYS A 29 -17.60 4.98 17.73
C LYS A 29 -18.37 3.76 17.24
N ASP A 30 -18.82 2.90 18.15
CA ASP A 30 -19.63 1.72 17.81
C ASP A 30 -20.90 2.10 17.01
N SER A 31 -21.43 3.30 17.23
CA SER A 31 -22.57 3.86 16.47
C SER A 31 -22.28 4.09 14.98
N HIS A 32 -21.01 4.21 14.57
CA HIS A 32 -20.64 4.46 13.17
C HIS A 32 -20.74 3.19 12.30
N TYR A 33 -20.71 1.99 12.88
CA TYR A 33 -20.75 0.71 12.14
C TYR A 33 -22.14 0.35 11.59
N LYS A 34 -23.12 1.26 11.70
CA LYS A 34 -24.46 1.08 11.15
C LYS A 34 -24.52 1.61 9.72
N GLU A 35 -24.04 0.80 8.78
CA GLU A 35 -24.48 0.71 7.38
C GLU A 35 -23.59 -0.32 6.69
N THR A 36 -24.16 -1.47 6.31
CA THR A 36 -23.49 -2.45 5.46
C THR A 36 -23.29 -1.83 4.09
N ILE A 37 -22.05 -1.47 3.77
CA ILE A 37 -21.67 -1.19 2.38
C ILE A 37 -21.51 -2.56 1.73
N ASN A 38 -22.43 -2.91 0.83
CA ASN A 38 -22.20 -4.03 -0.08
C ASN A 38 -20.99 -3.68 -0.96
N PRO A 39 -19.92 -4.48 -0.99
CA PRO A 39 -18.88 -4.30 -1.97
C PRO A 39 -19.51 -4.38 -3.38
N SER A 40 -19.07 -3.49 -4.25
CA SER A 40 -19.69 -3.11 -5.52
C SER A 40 -19.64 -4.22 -6.57
N SER A 41 -20.71 -4.32 -7.36
CA SER A 41 -20.92 -5.14 -8.56
C SER A 41 -19.80 -5.16 -9.61
N ASP A 42 -18.83 -4.26 -9.53
CA ASP A 42 -17.78 -4.07 -10.53
C ASP A 42 -16.62 -5.07 -10.34
N GLU A 43 -16.32 -5.51 -9.11
CA GLU A 43 -15.31 -6.56 -8.85
C GLU A 43 -15.79 -7.91 -9.40
N ASP A 44 -17.06 -8.23 -9.21
CA ASP A 44 -17.71 -9.44 -9.74
C ASP A 44 -17.69 -9.47 -11.28
N ALA A 45 -17.82 -8.31 -11.92
CA ALA A 45 -17.76 -8.18 -13.37
C ALA A 45 -16.34 -8.42 -13.91
N ILE A 46 -15.31 -7.82 -13.30
CA ILE A 46 -13.90 -8.04 -13.67
C ILE A 46 -13.51 -9.51 -13.45
N GLU A 47 -13.95 -10.11 -12.34
CA GLU A 47 -13.68 -11.51 -12.04
C GLU A 47 -14.29 -12.44 -13.09
N SER A 48 -15.56 -12.21 -13.44
CA SER A 48 -16.26 -12.97 -14.47
C SER A 48 -15.58 -12.85 -15.85
N GLU A 49 -15.16 -11.64 -16.24
CA GLU A 49 -14.39 -11.45 -17.47
C GLU A 49 -13.04 -12.16 -17.41
N PHE A 50 -12.35 -12.09 -16.27
CA PHE A 50 -11.05 -12.73 -16.08
C PHE A 50 -11.14 -14.25 -16.27
N GLU A 51 -12.12 -14.90 -15.64
CA GLU A 51 -12.36 -16.34 -15.81
C GLU A 51 -12.68 -16.73 -17.27
N PHE A 52 -13.46 -15.90 -17.97
CA PHE A 52 -13.78 -16.11 -19.37
C PHE A 52 -12.52 -16.09 -20.25
N TYR A 53 -11.67 -15.07 -20.09
CA TYR A 53 -10.46 -14.95 -20.91
C TYR A 53 -9.35 -15.94 -20.55
N ILE A 54 -9.29 -16.42 -19.30
CA ILE A 54 -8.45 -17.56 -18.94
C ILE A 54 -8.81 -18.80 -19.77
N LYS A 55 -10.11 -19.12 -19.86
CA LYS A 55 -10.58 -20.30 -20.61
C LYS A 55 -10.34 -20.17 -22.12
N LYS A 56 -10.35 -18.94 -22.64
CA LYS A 56 -10.12 -18.64 -24.07
C LYS A 56 -8.65 -18.63 -24.46
N CYS A 57 -7.75 -18.25 -23.55
CA CYS A 57 -6.32 -18.15 -23.82
C CYS A 57 -5.67 -19.54 -23.83
N THR A 58 -5.20 -19.98 -25.01
CA THR A 58 -4.53 -21.29 -25.17
C THR A 58 -3.07 -21.28 -24.71
N ASN A 59 -2.46 -20.10 -24.58
CA ASN A 59 -1.09 -19.96 -24.11
C ASN A 59 -1.05 -20.03 -22.58
N LYS A 60 -0.69 -21.22 -22.06
CA LYS A 60 -0.57 -21.47 -20.61
C LYS A 60 0.38 -20.50 -19.91
N LYS A 61 1.47 -20.05 -20.56
CA LYS A 61 2.43 -19.15 -19.92
C LYS A 61 1.86 -17.75 -19.75
N ILE A 62 1.09 -17.26 -20.72
CA ILE A 62 0.34 -16.00 -20.59
C ILE A 62 -0.70 -16.11 -19.47
N VAL A 63 -1.46 -17.20 -19.42
CA VAL A 63 -2.43 -17.44 -18.33
C VAL A 63 -1.75 -17.41 -16.97
N SER A 64 -0.67 -18.16 -16.80
CA SER A 64 0.12 -18.24 -15.57
C SER A 64 0.65 -16.86 -15.15
N LEU A 65 1.30 -16.12 -16.04
CA LEU A 65 1.83 -14.80 -15.72
C LEU A 65 0.72 -13.76 -15.42
N SER A 66 -0.42 -13.84 -16.11
CA SER A 66 -1.59 -13.00 -15.83
C SER A 66 -2.20 -13.32 -14.46
N LYS A 67 -2.30 -14.60 -14.07
CA LYS A 67 -2.73 -14.97 -12.71
C LYS A 67 -1.81 -14.36 -11.64
N ILE A 68 -0.49 -14.42 -11.84
CA ILE A 68 0.49 -13.78 -10.94
C ILE A 68 0.30 -12.24 -10.90
N LEU A 69 0.00 -11.61 -12.04
CA LEU A 69 -0.15 -10.15 -12.15
C LEU A 69 -1.46 -9.62 -11.57
N LYS A 70 -2.54 -10.40 -11.64
CA LYS A 70 -3.90 -9.98 -11.30
C LYS A 70 -4.03 -9.30 -9.92
N PRO A 71 -3.41 -9.82 -8.84
CA PRO A 71 -3.47 -9.18 -7.54
C PRO A 71 -2.84 -7.79 -7.45
N PHE A 72 -2.00 -7.40 -8.42
CA PHE A 72 -1.35 -6.09 -8.49
C PHE A 72 -2.03 -5.15 -9.48
N SER A 73 -2.53 -5.70 -10.59
CA SER A 73 -3.24 -4.96 -11.62
C SER A 73 -4.21 -5.90 -12.34
N SER A 74 -5.45 -5.96 -11.83
CA SER A 74 -6.52 -6.78 -12.41
C SER A 74 -6.83 -6.35 -13.85
N ILE A 75 -6.78 -5.04 -14.11
CA ILE A 75 -7.00 -4.45 -15.45
C ILE A 75 -5.88 -4.84 -16.41
N ASP A 76 -4.60 -4.63 -16.07
CA ASP A 76 -3.50 -5.00 -16.97
C ASP A 76 -3.49 -6.51 -17.22
N SER A 77 -3.74 -7.30 -16.17
CA SER A 77 -3.83 -8.75 -16.27
C SER A 77 -4.93 -9.20 -17.25
N LEU A 78 -6.11 -8.57 -17.17
CA LEU A 78 -7.21 -8.79 -18.10
C LEU A 78 -6.88 -8.35 -19.53
N ILE A 79 -6.22 -7.19 -19.71
CA ILE A 79 -5.78 -6.70 -21.03
C ILE A 79 -4.82 -7.71 -21.67
N TYR A 80 -3.87 -8.25 -20.91
CA TYR A 80 -2.94 -9.24 -21.42
C TYR A 80 -3.62 -10.56 -21.81
N LEU A 81 -4.62 -11.00 -21.05
CA LEU A 81 -5.44 -12.16 -21.42
C LEU A 81 -6.29 -11.90 -22.67
N LYS A 82 -6.90 -10.71 -22.79
CA LYS A 82 -7.65 -10.27 -24.00
C LYS A 82 -6.77 -10.34 -25.24
N ASN A 83 -5.50 -9.97 -25.10
CA ASN A 83 -4.53 -9.92 -26.18
C ASN A 83 -3.66 -11.19 -26.29
N CYS A 84 -4.07 -12.32 -25.68
CA CYS A 84 -3.26 -13.53 -25.56
C CYS A 84 -2.67 -14.09 -26.87
N SER A 85 -3.30 -13.83 -28.03
CA SER A 85 -2.80 -14.25 -29.34
C SER A 85 -1.75 -13.31 -29.96
N GLU A 86 -1.52 -12.13 -29.38
CA GLU A 86 -0.57 -11.16 -29.94
C GLU A 86 0.89 -11.59 -29.69
N PRO A 87 1.80 -11.36 -30.66
CA PRO A 87 3.22 -11.61 -30.47
C PRO A 87 3.83 -10.77 -29.33
N GLY A 88 4.75 -11.37 -28.59
CA GLY A 88 5.52 -10.69 -27.54
C GLY A 88 4.76 -10.40 -26.24
N GLN A 89 3.52 -10.87 -26.10
CA GLN A 89 2.72 -10.63 -24.89
C GLN A 89 3.34 -11.19 -23.62
N GLU A 90 3.92 -12.38 -23.68
CA GLU A 90 4.66 -12.94 -22.55
C GLU A 90 5.75 -11.99 -22.03
N GLN A 91 6.51 -11.36 -22.94
CA GLN A 91 7.58 -10.43 -22.58
C GLN A 91 7.01 -9.16 -21.93
N LYS A 92 5.89 -8.65 -22.43
CA LYS A 92 5.21 -7.48 -21.84
C LYS A 92 4.72 -7.76 -20.41
N ILE A 93 4.15 -8.95 -20.17
CA ILE A 93 3.69 -9.33 -18.82
C ILE A 93 4.89 -9.49 -17.88
N LYS A 94 5.98 -10.14 -18.32
CA LYS A 94 7.20 -10.26 -17.51
C LYS A 94 7.80 -8.89 -17.17
N GLN A 95 7.86 -7.99 -18.15
CA GLN A 95 8.31 -6.62 -17.91
C GLN A 95 7.41 -5.92 -16.90
N LYS A 96 6.09 -6.07 -17.02
CA LYS A 96 5.14 -5.46 -16.07
C LYS A 96 5.29 -6.02 -14.65
N LEU A 97 5.46 -7.33 -14.50
CA LEU A 97 5.75 -7.97 -13.21
C LEU A 97 7.07 -7.46 -12.62
N PHE A 98 8.09 -7.28 -13.45
CA PHE A 98 9.36 -6.71 -13.04
C PHE A 98 9.24 -5.24 -12.63
N GLU A 99 8.49 -4.43 -13.37
CA GLU A 99 8.19 -3.05 -13.00
C GLU A 99 7.47 -2.99 -11.66
N ILE A 100 6.55 -3.91 -11.37
CA ILE A 100 5.81 -3.95 -10.09
C ILE A 100 6.74 -4.22 -8.91
N ILE A 101 7.74 -5.09 -9.02
CA ILE A 101 8.67 -5.35 -7.90
C ILE A 101 9.66 -4.21 -7.67
N GLN A 102 9.82 -3.30 -8.64
CA GLN A 102 10.70 -2.14 -8.52
C GLN A 102 9.90 -0.91 -8.08
N PHE A 103 10.06 -0.51 -6.83
CA PHE A 103 9.61 0.82 -6.40
C PHE A 103 10.68 1.85 -6.79
N PRO A 104 10.33 2.94 -7.50
CA PRO A 104 11.28 3.98 -7.83
C PRO A 104 11.84 4.60 -6.55
N LYS A 105 13.15 4.80 -6.53
CA LYS A 105 13.79 5.52 -5.44
C LYS A 105 13.53 7.02 -5.64
N LEU A 106 13.03 7.69 -4.63
CA LEU A 106 13.08 9.14 -4.58
C LEU A 106 14.51 9.53 -4.18
N GLU A 107 15.26 10.06 -5.14
CA GLU A 107 16.57 10.62 -4.88
C GLU A 107 16.46 12.12 -5.11
N ILE A 108 16.70 12.90 -4.06
CA ILE A 108 16.85 14.35 -4.17
C ILE A 108 18.34 14.62 -3.95
N LEU A 109 19.09 14.71 -5.04
CA LEU A 109 20.50 15.03 -5.00
C LEU A 109 20.62 16.54 -4.76
N GLU A 110 20.86 16.92 -3.51
CA GLU A 110 20.98 18.33 -3.11
C GLU A 110 22.01 19.11 -3.95
N THR A 111 23.05 18.42 -4.44
CA THR A 111 24.10 18.99 -5.29
C THR A 111 23.60 19.43 -6.66
N GLU A 112 22.50 18.87 -7.14
CA GLU A 112 21.89 19.18 -8.43
C GLU A 112 20.91 20.37 -8.36
N ILE A 113 20.54 20.80 -7.14
CA ILE A 113 19.60 21.91 -6.93
C ILE A 113 20.36 23.16 -6.47
N GLN A 114 20.71 24.03 -7.42
CA GLN A 114 21.47 25.26 -7.14
C GLN A 114 20.61 26.36 -6.48
N ASN A 115 19.31 26.40 -6.76
CA ASN A 115 18.42 27.43 -6.20
C ASN A 115 18.00 27.07 -4.75
N PRO A 116 18.31 27.91 -3.75
CA PRO A 116 18.01 27.62 -2.34
C PRO A 116 16.52 27.46 -2.01
N GLU A 117 15.64 28.19 -2.70
CA GLU A 117 14.19 28.09 -2.48
C GLU A 117 13.64 26.76 -3.01
N ILE A 118 14.11 26.34 -4.18
CA ILE A 118 13.75 25.03 -4.77
C ILE A 118 14.27 23.91 -3.89
N LYS A 119 15.49 24.05 -3.37
CA LYS A 119 16.09 23.09 -2.43
C LYS A 119 15.22 22.92 -1.19
N LYS A 120 14.83 24.03 -0.55
CA LYS A 120 13.93 24.01 0.61
C LYS A 120 12.58 23.33 0.31
N ILE A 121 11.98 23.58 -0.85
CA ILE A 121 10.71 22.92 -1.22
C ILE A 121 10.92 21.41 -1.39
N ALA A 122 12.03 20.99 -2.00
CA ALA A 122 12.35 19.58 -2.15
C ALA A 122 12.58 18.87 -0.79
N GLU A 123 13.27 19.54 0.13
CA GLU A 123 13.44 19.07 1.53
C GLU A 123 12.10 18.92 2.27
N GLU A 124 11.13 19.79 2.00
CA GLU A 124 9.78 19.71 2.58
C GLU A 124 8.90 18.63 1.92
N ILE A 125 9.13 18.30 0.64
CA ILE A 125 8.42 17.24 -0.07
C ILE A 125 8.83 15.86 0.44
N LEU A 126 10.13 15.64 0.69
CA LEU A 126 10.67 14.35 1.11
C LEU A 126 9.89 13.72 2.29
N PRO A 127 9.68 14.37 3.44
CA PRO A 127 8.93 13.79 4.55
C PRO A 127 7.45 13.56 4.23
N LEU A 128 6.83 14.38 3.37
CA LEU A 128 5.44 14.17 2.94
C LEU A 128 5.31 12.94 2.03
N TRP A 129 6.30 12.74 1.16
CA TRP A 129 6.42 11.56 0.32
C TRP A 129 6.73 10.31 1.14
N GLU A 130 7.62 10.39 2.13
CA GLU A 130 7.91 9.26 3.03
C GLU A 130 6.66 8.85 3.81
N ASP A 131 5.95 9.82 4.41
CA ASP A 131 4.67 9.56 5.07
C ASP A 131 3.69 8.88 4.10
N ARG A 132 3.63 9.35 2.84
CA ARG A 132 2.76 8.79 1.83
C ARG A 132 3.07 7.33 1.55
N VAL A 133 4.33 7.03 1.26
CA VAL A 133 4.79 5.73 0.77
C VAL A 133 4.94 4.70 1.89
N TYR A 134 5.28 5.13 3.10
CA TYR A 134 5.64 4.21 4.18
C TYR A 134 4.61 4.15 5.32
N VAL A 135 3.77 5.18 5.48
CA VAL A 135 2.75 5.23 6.55
C VAL A 135 1.34 5.14 5.99
N PHE A 136 0.92 6.13 5.18
CA PHE A 136 -0.43 6.19 4.63
C PHE A 136 -0.72 5.05 3.65
N SER A 137 0.34 4.43 3.15
CA SER A 137 0.25 3.22 2.34
C SER A 137 -0.27 1.98 3.06
N ASN A 138 -0.37 2.05 4.39
CA ASN A 138 -0.98 1.00 5.18
C ASN A 138 -2.49 1.19 5.36
N PHE A 139 -2.98 2.40 5.15
CA PHE A 139 -4.38 2.79 5.42
C PHE A 139 -5.29 2.58 4.21
N TYR A 140 -4.78 1.95 3.15
CA TYR A 140 -5.50 1.80 1.91
C TYR A 140 -6.78 1.00 2.05
N ASP A 141 -7.80 1.49 1.35
CA ASP A 141 -9.02 0.73 1.09
C ASP A 141 -8.65 -0.49 0.22
N PRO A 142 -8.97 -1.71 0.66
CA PRO A 142 -8.81 -2.97 -0.09
C PRO A 142 -9.25 -2.90 -1.55
N HIS A 143 -10.30 -2.12 -1.83
CA HIS A 143 -10.93 -2.02 -3.14
C HIS A 143 -10.21 -1.05 -4.09
N THR A 144 -9.10 -0.46 -3.64
CA THR A 144 -8.31 0.49 -4.42
C THR A 144 -6.90 -0.01 -4.67
N LEU A 145 -6.76 -0.97 -5.58
CA LEU A 145 -5.50 -1.45 -6.17
C LEU A 145 -4.64 -0.33 -6.82
N VAL A 146 -5.18 0.89 -6.94
CA VAL A 146 -4.60 2.02 -7.67
C VAL A 146 -3.44 2.71 -6.93
N TRP A 147 -3.24 2.43 -5.64
CA TRP A 147 -2.39 3.31 -4.83
C TRP A 147 -0.88 3.13 -5.02
N TYR A 148 -0.38 1.91 -5.19
CA TYR A 148 1.04 1.69 -5.49
C TYR A 148 1.43 2.37 -6.83
N GLY A 149 0.54 2.33 -7.83
CA GLY A 149 0.72 3.08 -9.07
C GLY A 149 0.73 4.60 -8.88
N LYS A 150 -0.14 5.13 -8.00
CA LYS A 150 -0.17 6.56 -7.66
C LYS A 150 1.11 7.01 -6.93
N GLU A 151 1.61 6.22 -5.98
CA GLU A 151 2.87 6.48 -5.29
C GLU A 151 4.06 6.50 -6.25
N LYS A 152 4.11 5.54 -7.18
CA LYS A 152 5.09 5.54 -8.28
C LYS A 152 4.99 6.80 -9.11
N GLY A 153 3.78 7.17 -9.53
CA GLY A 153 3.52 8.38 -10.31
C GLY A 153 4.01 9.65 -9.61
N PHE A 154 3.75 9.80 -8.30
CA PHE A 154 4.30 10.93 -7.53
C PHE A 154 5.83 10.90 -7.49
N THR A 155 6.43 9.74 -7.24
CA THR A 155 7.89 9.59 -7.16
C THR A 155 8.58 9.95 -8.47
N GLU A 156 8.07 9.40 -9.58
CA GLU A 156 8.57 9.66 -10.93
C GLU A 156 8.38 11.12 -11.33
N GLU A 157 7.25 11.72 -11.00
CA GLU A 157 6.97 13.13 -11.29
C GLU A 157 7.88 14.07 -10.49
N ILE A 158 8.14 13.79 -9.21
CA ILE A 158 9.11 14.56 -8.40
C ILE A 158 10.49 14.47 -9.03
N ASN A 159 10.98 13.24 -9.28
CA ASN A 159 12.27 13.02 -9.94
C ASN A 159 12.35 13.78 -11.27
N ARG A 160 11.31 13.68 -12.10
CA ARG A 160 11.22 14.37 -13.39
C ARG A 160 11.33 15.88 -13.23
N ILE A 161 10.67 16.49 -12.24
CA ILE A 161 10.71 17.95 -12.06
C ILE A 161 12.07 18.40 -11.52
N VAL A 162 12.62 17.67 -10.53
CA VAL A 162 13.91 18.00 -9.91
C VAL A 162 15.02 18.00 -10.96
N TYR A 163 15.13 16.95 -11.77
CA TYR A 163 16.25 16.74 -12.69
C TYR A 163 16.04 17.29 -14.10
N LYS A 164 14.82 17.66 -14.48
CA LYS A 164 14.59 18.22 -15.81
C LYS A 164 15.14 19.64 -15.90
N ASP A 165 15.81 19.91 -17.02
CA ASP A 165 16.19 21.26 -17.43
C ASP A 165 14.93 22.06 -17.79
N MET A 166 14.56 22.98 -16.91
CA MET A 166 13.41 23.86 -17.08
C MET A 166 13.59 25.16 -16.28
N PRO A 167 12.90 26.26 -16.65
CA PRO A 167 13.00 27.52 -15.92
C PRO A 167 12.69 27.36 -14.43
N GLU A 168 13.51 27.96 -13.56
CA GLU A 168 13.43 27.80 -12.10
C GLU A 168 12.05 28.15 -11.53
N HIS A 169 11.44 29.24 -12.01
CA HIS A 169 10.08 29.62 -11.62
C HIS A 169 9.07 28.48 -11.89
N ARG A 170 9.17 27.83 -13.06
CA ARG A 170 8.29 26.71 -13.42
C ARG A 170 8.56 25.50 -12.53
N LYS A 171 9.83 25.17 -12.27
CA LYS A 171 10.24 24.08 -11.37
C LYS A 171 9.66 24.30 -9.96
N LYS A 172 9.81 25.51 -9.42
CA LYS A 172 9.24 25.94 -8.14
C LYS A 172 7.72 25.76 -8.08
N THR A 173 6.98 26.28 -9.07
CA THR A 173 5.51 26.14 -9.11
C THR A 173 5.06 24.67 -9.14
N MET A 174 5.73 23.83 -9.94
CA MET A 174 5.36 22.42 -10.04
C MET A 174 5.65 21.65 -8.75
N LEU A 175 6.79 21.91 -8.09
CA LEU A 175 7.11 21.29 -6.81
C LEU A 175 6.16 21.76 -5.69
N LEU A 176 5.81 23.05 -5.64
CA LEU A 176 4.82 23.54 -4.67
C LEU A 176 3.46 22.85 -4.86
N ARG A 177 3.01 22.70 -6.11
CA ARG A 177 1.79 21.96 -6.40
C ARG A 177 1.86 20.51 -5.91
N ILE A 178 2.97 19.81 -6.16
CA ILE A 178 3.13 18.43 -5.68
C ILE A 178 3.11 18.36 -4.15
N LYS A 179 3.78 19.31 -3.49
CA LYS A 179 3.77 19.40 -2.03
C LYS A 179 2.34 19.55 -1.50
N GLU A 180 1.55 20.45 -2.08
CA GLU A 180 0.14 20.67 -1.73
C GLU A 180 -0.72 19.43 -2.01
N ASP A 181 -0.57 18.82 -3.19
CA ASP A 181 -1.30 17.61 -3.60
C ASP A 181 -0.97 16.43 -2.66
N LEU A 182 0.30 16.24 -2.28
CA LEU A 182 0.70 15.22 -1.31
C LEU A 182 0.10 15.48 0.07
N LEU A 183 0.18 16.71 0.57
CA LEU A 183 -0.37 17.07 1.88
C LEU A 183 -1.88 16.84 1.95
N LEU A 184 -2.63 17.32 0.94
CA LEU A 184 -4.07 17.14 0.86
C LEU A 184 -4.45 15.66 0.73
N SER A 185 -3.74 14.91 -0.11
CA SER A 185 -4.03 13.48 -0.28
C SER A 185 -3.73 12.68 0.99
N ASN A 186 -2.63 12.99 1.68
CA ASN A 186 -2.27 12.38 2.97
C ASN A 186 -3.32 12.68 4.04
N GLN A 187 -3.80 13.92 4.12
CA GLN A 187 -4.88 14.31 5.02
C GLN A 187 -6.17 13.53 4.73
N GLN A 188 -6.57 13.43 3.46
CA GLN A 188 -7.75 12.67 3.05
C GLN A 188 -7.67 11.20 3.46
N ILE A 189 -6.54 10.53 3.20
CA ILE A 189 -6.34 9.13 3.58
C ILE A 189 -6.37 8.97 5.09
N TYR A 190 -5.71 9.86 5.82
CA TYR A 190 -5.75 9.86 7.28
C TYR A 190 -7.18 9.99 7.82
N HIS A 191 -7.98 10.87 7.22
CA HIS A 191 -9.38 11.06 7.62
C HIS A 191 -10.24 9.84 7.30
N ILE A 192 -10.07 9.23 6.14
CA ILE A 192 -10.74 7.97 5.79
C ILE A 192 -10.39 6.90 6.84
N TYR A 193 -9.11 6.70 7.14
CA TYR A 193 -8.67 5.76 8.16
C TYR A 193 -9.27 6.03 9.54
N SER A 194 -9.26 7.30 9.96
CA SER A 194 -9.62 7.71 11.32
C SER A 194 -11.12 7.66 11.58
N TYR A 195 -11.94 7.95 10.55
CA TYR A 195 -13.37 8.21 10.70
C TYR A 195 -14.29 7.31 9.86
N SER A 196 -13.77 6.62 8.83
CA SER A 196 -14.58 5.72 7.98
C SER A 196 -14.69 4.33 8.59
N THR A 197 -15.89 3.76 8.55
CA THR A 197 -16.12 2.34 8.89
C THR A 197 -15.80 1.38 7.76
N GLN A 198 -15.40 1.89 6.59
CA GLN A 198 -14.96 1.06 5.47
C GLN A 198 -13.79 0.18 5.89
N SER A 199 -13.97 -1.12 5.75
CA SER A 199 -12.94 -2.13 6.03
C SER A 199 -13.10 -3.31 5.06
N PRO A 200 -12.02 -4.07 4.79
CA PRO A 200 -12.08 -5.26 3.94
C PRO A 200 -13.04 -6.34 4.44
N TRP A 201 -13.42 -6.28 5.72
CA TRP A 201 -14.11 -7.35 6.39
C TRP A 201 -15.56 -7.01 6.73
N ASN A 202 -15.99 -5.76 6.55
CA ASN A 202 -17.36 -5.30 6.82
C ASN A 202 -17.89 -5.76 8.19
N GLU A 203 -17.05 -5.63 9.22
CA GLU A 203 -17.34 -6.08 10.57
C GLU A 203 -18.28 -5.12 11.30
N LYS A 204 -18.96 -5.63 12.34
CA LYS A 204 -20.04 -4.88 13.03
C LYS A 204 -19.55 -3.91 14.11
N ASN A 205 -18.29 -4.00 14.50
CA ASN A 205 -17.66 -3.15 15.52
C ASN A 205 -16.14 -3.27 15.46
N LEU A 206 -15.45 -2.33 16.11
CA LEU A 206 -13.98 -2.25 16.11
C LEU A 206 -13.32 -3.50 16.72
N LEU A 207 -13.92 -4.10 17.75
CA LEU A 207 -13.35 -5.32 18.37
C LEU A 207 -13.35 -6.49 17.39
N SER A 208 -14.44 -6.68 16.65
CA SER A 208 -14.57 -7.76 15.65
C SER A 208 -13.65 -7.50 14.47
N GLU A 209 -13.56 -6.25 14.02
CA GLU A 209 -12.61 -5.84 12.99
C GLU A 209 -11.16 -6.11 13.39
N ASN A 210 -10.76 -5.73 14.61
CA ASN A 210 -9.43 -5.98 15.12
C ASN A 210 -9.13 -7.48 15.23
N LYS A 211 -10.06 -8.30 15.74
CA LYS A 211 -9.87 -9.76 15.78
C LYS A 211 -9.70 -10.35 14.38
N ARG A 212 -10.46 -9.86 13.40
CA ARG A 212 -10.34 -10.31 12.00
C ARG A 212 -9.01 -9.90 11.39
N ALA A 213 -8.59 -8.65 11.63
CA ALA A 213 -7.30 -8.11 11.17
C ALA A 213 -6.12 -8.88 11.80
N GLU A 214 -6.15 -9.11 13.11
CA GLU A 214 -5.14 -9.88 13.83
C GLU A 214 -4.99 -11.27 13.22
N GLY A 215 -6.08 -12.03 13.06
CA GLY A 215 -6.03 -13.36 12.46
C GLY A 215 -5.48 -13.35 11.03
N TYR A 216 -5.83 -12.33 10.24
CA TYR A 216 -5.29 -12.15 8.89
C TYR A 216 -3.77 -11.90 8.89
N TYR A 217 -3.28 -11.00 9.74
CA TYR A 217 -1.85 -10.68 9.81
C TYR A 217 -1.01 -11.83 10.36
N LEU A 218 -1.50 -12.51 11.41
CA LEU A 218 -0.84 -13.68 11.98
C LEU A 218 -0.71 -14.81 10.95
N LYS A 219 -1.75 -15.04 10.14
CA LYS A 219 -1.69 -16.01 9.03
C LYS A 219 -0.59 -15.66 8.03
N ILE A 220 -0.51 -14.41 7.57
CA ILE A 220 0.52 -14.00 6.60
C ILE A 220 1.93 -14.11 7.21
N MET A 221 2.09 -13.73 8.48
CA MET A 221 3.38 -13.87 9.15
C MET A 221 3.81 -15.34 9.29
N ASP A 222 2.88 -16.24 9.62
CA ASP A 222 3.15 -17.69 9.64
C ASP A 222 3.59 -18.19 8.25
N GLU A 223 2.93 -17.75 7.18
CA GLU A 223 3.31 -18.09 5.81
C GLU A 223 4.71 -17.53 5.45
N TRP A 224 5.03 -16.28 5.82
CA TRP A 224 6.38 -15.73 5.66
C TRP A 224 7.44 -16.52 6.44
N GLY A 225 7.11 -16.98 7.65
CA GLY A 225 8.03 -17.79 8.47
C GLY A 225 8.41 -19.12 7.83
N LYS A 226 7.48 -19.70 7.05
CA LYS A 226 7.64 -20.96 6.31
C LYS A 226 8.28 -20.76 4.93
N ASP A 227 8.26 -19.55 4.39
CA ASP A 227 8.80 -19.26 3.07
C ASP A 227 10.34 -19.38 3.06
N PRO A 228 10.91 -20.23 2.17
CA PRO A 228 12.37 -20.41 2.08
C PRO A 228 13.11 -19.18 1.55
N THR A 229 12.41 -18.25 0.89
CA THR A 229 12.97 -17.00 0.36
C THR A 229 12.91 -15.85 1.36
N PHE A 230 12.18 -16.00 2.48
CA PHE A 230 12.11 -14.98 3.51
C PHE A 230 13.45 -14.84 4.24
N PRO A 231 13.98 -13.61 4.43
CA PRO A 231 15.30 -13.41 5.02
C PRO A 231 15.42 -14.01 6.43
N SER A 232 16.42 -14.85 6.63
CA SER A 232 16.63 -15.60 7.87
C SER A 232 16.81 -14.69 9.10
N GLU A 233 17.52 -13.58 8.91
CA GLU A 233 17.81 -12.54 9.89
C GLU A 233 16.55 -11.78 10.33
N LYS A 234 15.46 -11.85 9.56
CA LYS A 234 14.17 -11.23 9.91
C LYS A 234 13.24 -12.14 10.68
N LYS A 235 13.54 -13.45 10.79
CA LYS A 235 12.64 -14.40 11.47
C LYS A 235 12.41 -14.07 12.94
N GLN A 236 13.43 -13.58 13.65
CA GLN A 236 13.24 -13.09 15.01
C GLN A 236 12.33 -11.85 15.04
N GLN A 237 12.56 -10.89 14.14
CA GLN A 237 11.76 -9.67 14.04
C GLN A 237 10.29 -9.95 13.68
N LEU A 238 10.05 -11.02 12.93
CA LEU A 238 8.71 -11.52 12.59
C LEU A 238 7.99 -12.02 13.84
N GLN A 239 8.66 -12.75 14.72
CA GLN A 239 8.09 -13.18 15.99
C GLN A 239 7.78 -11.99 16.91
N GLU A 240 8.68 -11.01 16.98
CA GLU A 240 8.46 -9.77 17.73
C GLU A 240 7.23 -9.01 17.22
N LEU A 241 7.10 -8.89 15.88
CA LEU A 241 5.94 -8.25 15.26
C LEU A 241 4.66 -9.03 15.54
N SER A 242 4.68 -10.35 15.45
CA SER A 242 3.54 -11.22 15.80
C SER A 242 3.07 -10.97 17.23
N ASN A 243 4.00 -10.96 18.20
CA ASN A 243 3.68 -10.71 19.60
C ASN A 243 3.09 -9.30 19.80
N CYS A 244 3.64 -8.30 19.10
CA CYS A 244 3.15 -6.93 19.16
C CYS A 244 1.73 -6.79 18.60
N ILE A 245 1.43 -7.40 17.44
CA ILE A 245 0.09 -7.39 16.85
C ILE A 245 -0.94 -8.06 17.78
N THR A 246 -0.61 -9.20 18.38
CA THR A 246 -1.47 -9.85 19.37
C THR A 246 -1.66 -9.00 20.63
N ALA A 247 -0.62 -8.31 21.10
CA ALA A 247 -0.77 -7.39 22.23
C ALA A 247 -1.75 -6.24 21.90
N LEU A 248 -1.65 -5.65 20.70
CA LEU A 248 -2.56 -4.61 20.25
C LEU A 248 -4.00 -5.11 20.07
N GLY A 249 -4.20 -6.33 19.56
CA GLY A 249 -5.53 -6.95 19.42
C GLY A 249 -6.26 -7.14 20.75
N ASN A 250 -5.51 -7.34 21.84
CA ASN A 250 -6.01 -7.51 23.20
C ASN A 250 -6.23 -6.17 23.95
N GLN A 251 -5.71 -5.04 23.46
CA GLN A 251 -5.95 -3.73 24.06
C GLN A 251 -7.35 -3.23 23.68
N GLU A 252 -8.27 -3.21 24.64
CA GLU A 252 -9.63 -2.73 24.39
C GLU A 252 -9.62 -1.24 23.96
N LYS A 253 -10.06 -1.00 22.71
CA LYS A 253 -10.71 0.23 22.19
C LYS A 253 -9.86 1.48 21.87
N LYS A 254 -8.56 1.39 21.53
CA LYS A 254 -7.79 2.62 21.18
C LYS A 254 -7.31 2.72 19.72
N PHE A 255 -7.14 1.60 19.04
CA PHE A 255 -6.53 1.57 17.72
C PHE A 255 -7.19 0.55 16.80
N ARG A 256 -7.22 0.88 15.50
CA ARG A 256 -7.71 0.03 14.44
C ARG A 256 -6.56 -0.69 13.77
N LEU A 257 -6.49 -2.02 13.93
CA LEU A 257 -5.45 -2.85 13.32
C LEU A 257 -5.41 -2.75 11.79
N LEU A 258 -6.46 -2.20 11.14
CA LEU A 258 -6.42 -1.81 9.73
C LEU A 258 -5.22 -0.89 9.39
N GLY A 259 -4.63 -0.20 10.37
CA GLY A 259 -3.44 0.62 10.17
C GLY A 259 -2.20 -0.12 9.65
N PHE A 260 -2.24 -1.45 9.57
CA PHE A 260 -1.20 -2.31 8.98
C PHE A 260 -1.61 -2.96 7.65
N TYR A 261 -2.87 -2.79 7.23
CA TYR A 261 -3.50 -3.61 6.20
C TYR A 261 -2.76 -3.55 4.86
N GLY A 262 -2.43 -2.35 4.38
CA GLY A 262 -1.77 -2.19 3.09
C GLY A 262 -0.43 -2.91 2.99
N PHE A 263 0.35 -2.97 4.08
CA PHE A 263 1.61 -3.73 4.10
C PHE A 263 1.37 -5.23 3.94
N PHE A 264 0.54 -5.78 4.81
CA PHE A 264 0.23 -7.22 4.80
C PHE A 264 -0.47 -7.65 3.52
N THR A 265 -1.36 -6.84 2.97
CA THR A 265 -2.04 -7.15 1.71
C THR A 265 -1.09 -7.10 0.52
N GLN A 266 -0.26 -6.08 0.42
CA GLN A 266 0.69 -5.96 -0.70
C GLN A 266 1.72 -7.08 -0.71
N TYR A 267 2.29 -7.43 0.45
CA TYR A 267 3.37 -8.41 0.53
C TYR A 267 2.92 -9.83 0.89
N GLY A 268 1.75 -9.98 1.50
CA GLY A 268 1.08 -11.27 1.74
C GLY A 268 0.35 -11.79 0.51
N THR A 269 0.14 -10.97 -0.51
CA THR A 269 -0.40 -11.46 -1.80
C THR A 269 0.49 -12.56 -2.39
N PHE A 270 1.81 -12.46 -2.17
CA PHE A 270 2.73 -13.46 -2.68
C PHE A 270 2.75 -14.75 -1.87
N THR A 271 2.26 -14.79 -0.62
CA THR A 271 2.41 -15.97 0.25
C THR A 271 1.45 -17.12 -0.03
N LYS A 272 0.43 -16.88 -0.86
CA LYS A 272 -0.49 -17.93 -1.30
C LYS A 272 0.28 -19.00 -2.08
N GLU A 273 -0.16 -20.26 -1.93
CA GLU A 273 0.35 -21.38 -2.73
C GLU A 273 0.24 -21.04 -4.22
N SER A 274 1.35 -21.10 -4.92
CA SER A 274 1.39 -20.96 -6.37
C SER A 274 1.12 -22.30 -7.05
N ASP A 275 0.51 -22.25 -8.23
CA ASP A 275 0.50 -23.41 -9.11
C ASP A 275 1.97 -23.82 -9.39
N PRO A 276 2.31 -25.13 -9.51
CA PRO A 276 3.68 -25.56 -9.78
C PRO A 276 4.32 -24.91 -11.02
N GLU A 277 3.49 -24.53 -12.01
CA GLU A 277 3.91 -23.82 -13.22
C GLU A 277 4.32 -22.34 -12.96
N GLU A 278 3.89 -21.77 -11.83
CA GLU A 278 4.11 -20.39 -11.39
C GLU A 278 5.24 -20.26 -10.36
N GLU A 279 5.52 -21.33 -9.62
CA GLU A 279 6.38 -21.35 -8.43
C GLU A 279 7.74 -20.66 -8.64
N ALA A 280 8.47 -20.99 -9.71
CA ALA A 280 9.78 -20.40 -9.95
C ALA A 280 9.72 -18.87 -10.18
N THR A 281 8.66 -18.39 -10.85
CA THR A 281 8.46 -16.94 -11.05
C THR A 281 8.04 -16.28 -9.74
N VAL A 282 7.14 -16.90 -8.97
CA VAL A 282 6.73 -16.38 -7.67
C VAL A 282 7.90 -16.31 -6.69
N GLN A 283 8.72 -17.37 -6.58
CA GLN A 283 9.92 -17.38 -5.74
C GLN A 283 10.92 -16.28 -6.15
N PHE A 284 11.12 -16.05 -7.45
CA PHE A 284 11.95 -14.94 -7.92
C PHE A 284 11.38 -13.59 -7.47
N LEU A 285 10.08 -13.35 -7.64
CA LEU A 285 9.44 -12.09 -7.24
C LEU A 285 9.55 -11.89 -5.72
N ARG A 286 9.21 -12.90 -4.91
CA ARG A 286 9.32 -12.87 -3.45
C ARG A 286 10.73 -12.53 -2.99
N LYS A 287 11.73 -13.24 -3.52
CA LYS A 287 13.14 -12.98 -3.20
C LYS A 287 13.52 -11.52 -3.48
N ASN A 288 13.19 -10.99 -4.66
CA ASN A 288 13.53 -9.60 -5.00
C ASN A 288 12.80 -8.58 -4.11
N ILE A 289 11.53 -8.85 -3.80
CA ILE A 289 10.73 -7.97 -2.94
C ILE A 289 11.31 -7.92 -1.53
N TYR A 290 11.56 -9.07 -0.90
CA TYR A 290 12.05 -9.11 0.47
C TYR A 290 13.43 -8.48 0.65
N HIS A 291 14.22 -8.40 -0.41
CA HIS A 291 15.54 -7.75 -0.41
C HIS A 291 15.50 -6.32 -0.96
N SER A 292 14.32 -5.78 -1.28
CA SER A 292 14.17 -4.42 -1.78
C SER A 292 14.25 -3.40 -0.65
N ALA A 293 14.87 -2.23 -0.92
CA ALA A 293 14.92 -1.13 0.05
C ALA A 293 13.52 -0.63 0.47
N HIS A 294 12.55 -0.72 -0.45
CA HIS A 294 11.17 -0.33 -0.18
C HIS A 294 10.50 -1.29 0.83
N PHE A 295 10.69 -2.61 0.68
CA PHE A 295 10.22 -3.58 1.68
C PHE A 295 10.90 -3.37 3.02
N GLU A 296 12.24 -3.20 3.04
CA GLU A 296 13.01 -2.94 4.26
C GLU A 296 12.48 -1.74 5.04
N ARG A 297 12.26 -0.62 4.34
CA ARG A 297 11.76 0.60 4.95
C ARG A 297 10.34 0.43 5.48
N ARG A 298 9.44 -0.22 4.71
CA ARG A 298 8.07 -0.50 5.18
C ARG A 298 8.04 -1.47 6.35
N TRP A 299 8.87 -2.50 6.34
CA TRP A 299 9.02 -3.45 7.44
C TRP A 299 9.42 -2.72 8.74
N LEU A 300 10.40 -1.82 8.65
CA LEU A 300 10.82 -0.99 9.78
C LEU A 300 9.68 -0.10 10.29
N GLU A 301 8.96 0.58 9.39
CA GLU A 301 7.83 1.42 9.79
C GLU A 301 6.73 0.62 10.48
N ILE A 302 6.36 -0.55 9.95
CA ILE A 302 5.33 -1.41 10.57
C ILE A 302 5.73 -1.83 11.98
N ARG A 303 6.97 -2.27 12.17
CA ARG A 303 7.48 -2.64 13.51
C ARG A 303 7.48 -1.45 14.46
N ASN A 304 7.99 -0.30 14.00
CA ASN A 304 8.05 0.92 14.81
C ASN A 304 6.64 1.42 15.18
N SER A 305 5.70 1.42 14.23
CA SER A 305 4.31 1.80 14.48
C SER A 305 3.66 0.88 15.50
N CYS A 306 3.88 -0.42 15.41
CA CYS A 306 3.34 -1.38 16.38
C CYS A 306 3.87 -1.12 17.80
N LEU A 307 5.19 -0.97 17.95
CA LEU A 307 5.82 -0.70 19.25
C LEU A 307 5.38 0.64 19.85
N LYS A 308 5.30 1.69 19.03
CA LYS A 308 4.81 3.00 19.46
C LYS A 308 3.37 2.90 19.97
N GLN A 309 2.50 2.19 19.25
CA GLN A 309 1.11 2.01 19.65
C GLN A 309 0.97 1.22 20.95
N GLN A 310 1.79 0.18 21.14
CA GLN A 310 1.79 -0.59 22.38
C GLN A 310 2.18 0.26 23.60
N SER A 311 3.04 1.26 23.40
CA SER A 311 3.50 2.18 24.46
C SER A 311 2.52 3.32 24.81
N LEU A 312 1.43 3.47 24.05
CA LEU A 312 0.43 4.50 24.33
C LEU A 312 -0.40 4.14 25.58
N PRO A 313 -0.60 5.10 26.50
CA PRO A 313 -1.35 4.86 27.74
C PRO A 313 -2.84 4.62 27.50
#